data_AF-A0A835RYF1-F1
#
_entry.id   AF-A0A835RYF1-F1
#
_cell.length_a   1.000
_cell.length_b   1.000
_cell.length_c   1.000
_cell.angle_alpha   90.00
_cell.angle_beta   90.00
_cell.angle_gamma   90.00
#
_symmetry.space_group_name_H-M   'P 1'
#
loop_
_entity.id
_entity.type
_entity.pdbx_description
1 polymer ?
#
loop_
_entity_poly.entity_id
_entity_poly.type
_entity_poly.pdbx_seq_one_letter_code
_entity_poly.pdbx_strand_id
1 'polypeptide(L)'
;MEHVVPKKNCFAAITEDNIKSIYLKRSLIVELLEDPMTFQTKVVGCFVRRKNDTKDFYGPPPKMYQLDQIIGVAKASEAYKLGDTNVEVVLRVANYWKDVHISMLSDDYFEEEECEALQQLVKKGLFKKPTIDELKQKIKAVHEDIVKHSVRKELLRLDKLIERANEKGWRKEYPYVVDIDEDSDEDTANGNLVLKNQEKIWNYMDPSGNVQGPFCLGTLKYWKDEGFFDEDFRIWKSQKYEQLRYIYYKILEGELIALKFEDLKRAQKSFINTHHSSSIIKFAAVIWG
;
A
#
# COMPACT_ATOMS: atom_id res chain seq x y z
N MET A 1 -48.22 -17.63 11.13
CA MET A 1 -47.15 -18.33 10.39
C MET A 1 -46.37 -17.26 9.65
N GLU A 2 -45.20 -16.88 10.15
CA GLU A 2 -44.30 -16.01 9.40
C GLU A 2 -43.83 -16.76 8.15
N HIS A 3 -44.11 -16.19 6.98
CA HIS A 3 -43.52 -16.64 5.73
C HIS A 3 -42.02 -16.39 5.79
N VAL A 4 -41.24 -17.41 6.14
CA VAL A 4 -39.80 -17.43 5.92
C VAL A 4 -39.58 -17.50 4.41
N VAL A 5 -39.40 -16.34 3.79
CA VAL A 5 -38.97 -16.24 2.39
C VAL A 5 -37.64 -16.98 2.28
N PRO A 6 -37.49 -17.99 1.40
CA PRO A 6 -36.24 -18.69 1.27
C PRO A 6 -35.17 -17.69 0.82
N LYS A 7 -34.14 -17.49 1.65
CA LYS A 7 -32.98 -16.67 1.28
C LYS A 7 -32.44 -17.20 -0.05
N LYS A 8 -32.60 -16.42 -1.12
CA LYS A 8 -31.89 -16.67 -2.37
C LYS A 8 -30.39 -16.57 -2.07
N ASN A 9 -29.69 -17.71 -2.08
CA ASN A 9 -28.23 -17.76 -2.00
C ASN A 9 -27.64 -17.17 -3.28
N CYS A 10 -27.61 -15.85 -3.37
CA CYS A 10 -26.93 -15.15 -4.45
C CYS A 10 -25.41 -15.33 -4.29
N PHE A 11 -24.74 -15.69 -5.39
CA PHE A 11 -23.29 -15.77 -5.44
C PHE A 11 -22.68 -14.37 -5.56
N ALA A 12 -21.55 -14.16 -4.90
CA ALA A 12 -20.76 -12.95 -5.07
C ALA A 12 -20.09 -12.95 -6.45
N ALA A 13 -20.00 -11.76 -7.06
CA ALA A 13 -19.24 -11.58 -8.28
C ALA A 13 -17.73 -11.63 -7.98
N ILE A 14 -16.96 -12.30 -8.84
CA ILE A 14 -15.50 -12.30 -8.79
C ILE A 14 -15.03 -11.04 -9.52
N THR A 15 -14.99 -9.92 -8.79
CA THR A 15 -14.48 -8.64 -9.25
C THR A 15 -13.22 -8.28 -8.49
N GLU A 16 -12.40 -7.41 -9.07
CA GLU A 16 -11.17 -6.92 -8.45
C GLU A 16 -11.43 -6.34 -7.04
N ASP A 17 -12.45 -5.49 -6.88
CA ASP A 17 -12.78 -4.88 -5.59
C ASP A 17 -13.20 -5.90 -4.52
N ASN A 18 -13.99 -6.90 -4.91
CA ASN A 18 -14.45 -7.95 -3.99
C ASN A 18 -13.28 -8.81 -3.53
N ILE A 19 -12.36 -9.15 -4.45
CA ILE A 19 -11.14 -9.90 -4.14
C ILE A 19 -10.22 -9.06 -3.26
N LYS A 20 -9.94 -7.80 -3.62
CA LYS A 20 -9.11 -6.87 -2.85
C LYS A 20 -9.58 -6.73 -1.40
N SER A 21 -10.89 -6.75 -1.17
CA SER A 21 -11.49 -6.64 0.17
C SER A 21 -11.16 -7.81 1.10
N ILE A 22 -10.71 -8.95 0.56
CA ILE A 22 -10.29 -10.15 1.30
C ILE A 22 -8.94 -10.68 0.80
N TYR A 23 -8.13 -9.80 0.20
CA TYR A 23 -6.79 -10.12 -0.28
C TYR A 23 -5.78 -9.99 0.86
N LEU A 24 -5.01 -11.04 1.10
CA LEU A 24 -3.98 -11.06 2.13
C LEU A 24 -2.60 -11.02 1.47
N LYS A 25 -1.85 -9.97 1.77
CA LYS A 25 -0.43 -9.88 1.43
C LYS A 25 0.37 -10.88 2.24
N ARG A 26 1.50 -11.35 1.69
CA ARG A 26 2.41 -12.26 2.41
C ARG A 26 2.73 -11.75 3.81
N SER A 27 3.16 -10.49 3.93
CA SER A 27 3.57 -9.89 5.21
C SER A 27 2.43 -9.77 6.21
N LEU A 28 1.18 -9.58 5.75
CA LEU A 28 0.01 -9.65 6.63
C LEU A 28 -0.21 -11.07 7.16
N ILE A 29 -0.04 -12.09 6.31
CA ILE A 29 -0.14 -13.49 6.76
C ILE A 29 0.93 -13.80 7.81
N VAL A 30 2.14 -13.25 7.66
CA VAL A 30 3.19 -13.39 8.68
C VAL A 30 2.78 -12.74 10.00
N GLU A 31 2.24 -11.53 9.97
CA GLU A 31 1.75 -10.84 11.18
C GLU A 31 0.60 -11.62 11.85
N LEU A 32 -0.28 -12.24 11.06
CA LEU A 32 -1.38 -13.07 11.58
C LEU A 32 -0.91 -14.38 12.24
N LEU A 33 0.30 -14.87 11.94
CA LEU A 33 0.86 -16.06 12.61
C LEU A 33 1.18 -15.80 14.10
N GLU A 34 1.30 -14.53 14.50
CA GLU A 34 1.52 -14.15 15.90
C GLU A 34 0.32 -14.51 16.80
N ASP A 35 -0.87 -14.72 16.21
CA ASP A 35 -2.06 -15.23 16.89
C ASP A 35 -2.52 -16.57 16.27
N PRO A 36 -1.95 -17.71 16.71
CA PRO A 36 -2.29 -19.02 16.19
C PRO A 36 -3.76 -19.42 16.40
N MET A 37 -4.43 -18.86 17.41
CA MET A 37 -5.80 -19.22 17.76
C MET A 37 -6.81 -18.69 16.74
N THR A 38 -6.56 -17.51 16.18
CA THR A 38 -7.46 -16.91 15.18
C THR A 38 -6.97 -17.06 13.75
N PHE A 39 -5.69 -17.42 13.54
CA PHE A 39 -5.03 -17.52 12.24
C PHE A 39 -5.88 -18.26 11.18
N GLN A 40 -6.21 -19.52 11.42
CA GLN A 40 -6.93 -20.36 10.43
C GLN A 40 -8.29 -19.74 10.06
N THR A 41 -9.03 -19.25 11.05
CA THR A 41 -10.35 -18.63 10.86
C THR A 41 -10.27 -17.35 10.04
N LYS A 42 -9.20 -16.56 10.21
CA LYS A 42 -8.97 -15.35 9.43
C LYS A 42 -8.56 -15.67 7.99
N VAL A 43 -7.56 -16.54 7.80
CA VAL A 43 -6.95 -16.77 6.48
C VAL A 43 -7.76 -17.65 5.55
N VAL A 44 -8.48 -18.65 6.06
CA VAL A 44 -9.26 -19.56 5.19
C VAL A 44 -10.41 -18.80 4.54
N GLY A 45 -10.55 -18.92 3.23
CA GLY A 45 -11.53 -18.21 2.41
C GLY A 45 -11.04 -16.89 1.81
N CYS A 46 -9.88 -16.38 2.24
CA CYS A 46 -9.22 -15.21 1.65
C CYS A 46 -8.43 -15.56 0.38
N PHE A 47 -8.06 -14.52 -0.37
CA PHE A 47 -7.25 -14.65 -1.57
C PHE A 47 -5.79 -14.24 -1.32
N VAL A 48 -4.88 -14.93 -2.01
CA VAL A 48 -3.43 -14.66 -1.99
C VAL A 48 -2.86 -14.72 -3.40
N ARG A 49 -1.80 -13.94 -3.64
CA ARG A 49 -1.03 -14.00 -4.88
C ARG A 49 0.15 -14.94 -4.67
N ARG A 50 0.11 -16.12 -5.27
CA ARG A 50 1.14 -17.14 -5.19
C ARG A 50 2.07 -17.03 -6.40
N LYS A 51 3.37 -17.09 -6.16
CA LYS A 51 4.40 -17.25 -7.19
C LYS A 51 4.47 -18.71 -7.62
N ASN A 52 4.38 -18.95 -8.92
CA ASN A 52 4.57 -20.28 -9.47
C ASN A 52 6.06 -20.62 -9.53
N ASP A 53 6.41 -21.86 -9.18
CA ASP A 53 7.76 -22.36 -9.38
C ASP A 53 7.95 -22.66 -10.87
N THR A 54 8.98 -22.05 -11.47
CA THR A 54 9.31 -22.23 -12.88
C THR A 54 9.84 -23.64 -13.18
N LYS A 55 10.26 -24.38 -12.15
CA LYS A 55 10.76 -25.76 -12.28
C LYS A 55 9.66 -26.81 -12.43
N ASP A 56 8.42 -26.47 -12.06
CA ASP A 56 7.30 -27.41 -12.02
C ASP A 56 6.57 -27.57 -13.39
N PHE A 57 6.99 -26.85 -14.44
CA PHE A 57 6.28 -26.83 -15.73
C PHE A 57 7.15 -27.23 -16.91
N TYR A 58 6.80 -28.36 -17.55
CA TYR A 58 7.27 -28.74 -18.89
C TYR A 58 6.25 -28.20 -19.93
N GLY A 59 6.40 -26.96 -20.36
CA GLY A 59 5.46 -26.31 -21.28
C GLY A 59 5.79 -24.84 -21.58
N PRO A 60 4.89 -24.08 -22.26
CA PRO A 60 5.04 -22.63 -22.41
C PRO A 60 5.23 -21.98 -21.03
N PRO A 61 5.96 -20.85 -20.94
CA PRO A 61 6.34 -20.27 -19.66
C PRO A 61 5.09 -20.08 -18.80
N PRO A 62 5.02 -20.72 -17.61
CA PRO A 62 3.85 -20.60 -16.76
C PRO A 62 3.66 -19.14 -16.37
N LYS A 63 2.41 -18.74 -16.15
CA LYS A 63 2.12 -17.43 -15.53
C LYS A 63 2.95 -17.34 -14.24
N MET A 64 3.74 -16.27 -14.10
CA MET A 64 4.68 -16.17 -12.97
C MET A 64 3.96 -16.09 -11.63
N TYR A 65 2.78 -15.47 -11.62
CA TYR A 65 1.92 -15.37 -10.46
C TYR A 65 0.51 -15.86 -10.78
N GLN A 66 -0.18 -16.28 -9.73
CA GLN A 66 -1.55 -16.72 -9.78
C GLN A 66 -2.28 -16.28 -8.52
N LEU A 67 -3.55 -15.90 -8.69
CA LEU A 67 -4.44 -15.57 -7.59
C LEU A 67 -5.21 -16.82 -7.15
N ASP A 68 -5.01 -17.23 -5.90
CA ASP A 68 -5.63 -18.42 -5.35
C ASP A 68 -6.41 -18.13 -4.07
N GLN A 69 -7.48 -18.90 -3.84
CA GLN A 69 -8.23 -18.87 -2.59
C GLN A 69 -7.67 -19.89 -1.61
N ILE A 70 -7.43 -19.49 -0.36
CA ILE A 70 -7.02 -20.39 0.71
C ILE A 70 -8.23 -21.24 1.12
N ILE A 71 -8.09 -22.56 1.06
CA ILE A 71 -9.12 -23.53 1.49
C ILE A 71 -8.78 -24.18 2.83
N GLY A 72 -7.53 -24.08 3.27
CA GLY A 72 -7.10 -24.68 4.52
C GLY A 72 -5.70 -24.26 4.94
N VAL A 73 -5.36 -24.62 6.17
CA VAL A 73 -4.03 -24.48 6.75
C VAL A 73 -3.58 -25.87 7.18
N ALA A 74 -2.31 -26.18 7.00
CA ALA A 74 -1.73 -27.44 7.41
C ALA A 74 -0.35 -27.22 8.07
N LYS A 75 0.10 -28.25 8.79
CA LYS A 75 1.46 -28.32 9.33
C LYS A 75 2.40 -28.81 8.23
N ALA A 76 3.49 -28.10 8.02
CA ALA A 76 4.55 -28.48 7.09
C ALA A 76 5.25 -29.76 7.56
N SER A 77 5.71 -30.57 6.61
CA SER A 77 6.51 -31.77 6.92
C SER A 77 7.83 -31.42 7.61
N GLU A 78 8.43 -30.30 7.22
CA GLU A 78 9.66 -29.78 7.78
C GLU A 78 9.53 -28.26 8.01
N ALA A 79 10.12 -27.78 9.11
CA ALA A 79 10.20 -26.35 9.37
C ALA A 79 11.06 -25.67 8.29
N TYR A 80 10.60 -24.52 7.80
CA TYR A 80 11.29 -23.77 6.76
C TYR A 80 11.52 -22.32 7.20
N LYS A 81 12.53 -21.68 6.60
CA LYS A 81 12.87 -20.30 6.93
C LYS A 81 11.93 -19.31 6.23
N LEU A 82 11.38 -18.39 7.01
CA LEU A 82 10.66 -17.22 6.54
C LEU A 82 11.37 -15.98 7.10
N GLY A 83 12.33 -15.46 6.33
CA GLY A 83 13.32 -14.52 6.87
C GLY A 83 14.20 -15.23 7.90
N ASP A 84 14.25 -14.68 9.11
CA ASP A 84 15.04 -15.24 10.22
C ASP A 84 14.24 -16.22 11.11
N THR A 85 12.93 -16.36 10.88
CA THR A 85 12.04 -17.20 11.69
C THR A 85 11.81 -18.56 11.03
N ASN A 86 11.81 -19.63 11.82
CA ASN A 86 11.41 -20.96 11.36
C ASN A 86 9.89 -21.10 11.48
N VAL A 87 9.23 -21.46 10.38
CA VAL A 87 7.78 -21.59 10.28
C VAL A 87 7.44 -23.02 9.88
N GLU A 88 6.46 -23.60 10.56
CA GLU A 88 5.93 -24.96 10.30
C GLU A 88 4.54 -24.94 9.68
N VAL A 89 4.08 -23.78 9.19
CA VAL A 89 2.73 -23.60 8.67
C VAL A 89 2.76 -23.48 7.15
N VAL A 90 1.89 -24.22 6.46
CA VAL A 90 1.67 -24.13 5.02
C VAL A 90 0.19 -23.93 4.70
N LEU A 91 -0.10 -23.36 3.54
CA LEU A 91 -1.45 -23.07 3.08
C LEU A 91 -1.90 -24.07 2.03
N ARG A 92 -3.15 -24.51 2.12
CA ARG A 92 -3.83 -25.25 1.04
C ARG A 92 -4.66 -24.27 0.25
N VAL A 93 -4.49 -24.25 -1.06
CA VAL A 93 -5.20 -23.34 -1.93
C VAL A 93 -6.06 -24.09 -2.96
N ALA A 94 -7.13 -23.46 -3.41
CA ALA A 94 -8.05 -24.06 -4.38
C ALA A 94 -7.33 -24.36 -5.70
N ASN A 95 -7.68 -25.48 -6.34
CA ASN A 95 -7.14 -25.90 -7.64
C ASN A 95 -5.61 -26.05 -7.70
N TYR A 96 -4.98 -26.27 -6.54
CA TYR A 96 -3.56 -26.57 -6.44
C TYR A 96 -3.38 -27.78 -5.52
N TRP A 97 -2.63 -28.78 -6.00
CA TRP A 97 -2.53 -30.09 -5.36
C TRP A 97 -1.39 -30.19 -4.33
N LYS A 98 -0.49 -29.21 -4.31
CA LYS A 98 0.60 -29.11 -3.33
C LYS A 98 0.25 -28.12 -2.23
N ASP A 99 0.85 -28.31 -1.07
CA ASP A 99 0.85 -27.30 -0.02
C ASP A 99 1.75 -26.11 -0.43
N VAL A 100 1.33 -24.90 -0.05
CA VAL A 100 1.96 -23.63 -0.43
C VAL A 100 2.71 -23.06 0.77
N HIS A 101 4.02 -22.88 0.63
CA HIS A 101 4.81 -22.16 1.62
C HIS A 101 4.48 -20.67 1.60
N ILE A 102 4.45 -20.04 2.78
CA ILE A 102 4.17 -18.60 2.92
C ILE A 102 5.24 -17.77 2.19
N SER A 103 6.47 -18.28 2.06
CA SER A 103 7.55 -17.65 1.29
C SER A 103 7.26 -17.52 -0.21
N MET A 104 6.32 -18.32 -0.75
CA MET A 104 5.92 -18.27 -2.16
C MET A 104 4.87 -17.19 -2.45
N LEU A 105 4.35 -16.51 -1.42
CA LEU A 105 3.33 -15.48 -1.58
C LEU A 105 3.97 -14.11 -1.90
N SER A 106 3.23 -13.24 -2.57
CA SER A 106 3.66 -11.86 -2.86
C SER A 106 3.07 -10.83 -1.88
N ASP A 107 3.78 -9.72 -1.71
CA ASP A 107 3.32 -8.50 -1.03
C ASP A 107 2.73 -7.47 -2.01
N ASP A 108 2.85 -7.73 -3.32
CA ASP A 108 2.35 -6.87 -4.39
C ASP A 108 0.84 -7.02 -4.59
N TYR A 109 0.24 -6.08 -5.31
CA TYR A 109 -1.13 -6.25 -5.79
C TYR A 109 -1.16 -7.24 -6.96
N PHE A 110 -2.27 -7.94 -7.12
CA PHE A 110 -2.50 -8.78 -8.30
C PHE A 110 -2.89 -7.91 -9.49
N GLU A 111 -2.60 -8.41 -10.68
CA GLU A 111 -2.89 -7.78 -11.96
C GLU A 111 -4.25 -8.23 -12.51
N GLU A 112 -4.79 -7.46 -13.46
CA GLU A 112 -6.07 -7.75 -14.09
C GLU A 112 -6.08 -9.14 -14.73
N GLU A 113 -4.99 -9.54 -15.40
CA GLU A 113 -4.85 -10.85 -16.03
C GLU A 113 -4.97 -12.04 -15.04
N GLU A 114 -4.59 -11.84 -13.78
CA GLU A 114 -4.71 -12.85 -12.72
C GLU A 114 -6.17 -12.97 -12.24
N CYS A 115 -6.88 -11.85 -12.16
CA CYS A 115 -8.31 -11.80 -11.86
C CYS A 115 -9.14 -12.43 -12.99
N GLU A 116 -8.82 -12.09 -14.24
CA GLU A 116 -9.46 -12.68 -15.42
C GLU A 116 -9.26 -14.19 -15.47
N ALA A 117 -8.05 -14.69 -15.18
CA ALA A 117 -7.78 -16.12 -15.12
C ALA A 117 -8.69 -16.82 -14.08
N LEU A 118 -8.88 -16.22 -12.90
CA LEU A 118 -9.79 -16.73 -11.87
C LEU A 118 -11.26 -16.72 -12.36
N GLN A 119 -11.69 -15.66 -13.05
CA GLN A 119 -13.02 -15.60 -13.66
C GLN A 119 -13.23 -16.68 -14.72
N GLN A 120 -12.19 -17.04 -15.48
CA GLN A 120 -12.26 -18.15 -16.44
C GLN A 120 -12.40 -19.50 -15.74
N LEU A 121 -11.73 -19.72 -14.60
CA LEU A 121 -11.92 -20.94 -13.81
C LEU A 121 -13.35 -21.09 -13.31
N VAL A 122 -13.96 -19.99 -12.87
CA VAL A 122 -15.39 -19.93 -12.52
C VAL A 122 -16.27 -20.31 -13.71
N LYS A 123 -16.03 -19.72 -14.88
CA LYS A 123 -16.82 -20.00 -16.10
C LYS A 123 -16.73 -21.48 -16.50
N LYS A 124 -15.55 -22.09 -16.32
CA LYS A 124 -15.29 -23.51 -16.55
C LYS A 124 -15.87 -24.43 -15.46
N GLY A 125 -16.47 -23.89 -14.40
CA GLY A 125 -17.00 -24.66 -13.27
C GLY A 125 -15.93 -25.26 -12.36
N LEU A 126 -14.67 -24.88 -12.54
CA LEU A 126 -13.53 -25.38 -11.77
C LEU A 126 -13.30 -24.59 -10.48
N PHE A 127 -14.04 -23.50 -10.25
CA PHE A 127 -13.93 -22.70 -9.04
C PHE A 127 -15.31 -22.43 -8.45
N LYS A 128 -15.50 -22.77 -7.17
CA LYS A 128 -16.75 -22.51 -6.44
C LYS A 128 -16.80 -21.03 -6.06
N LYS A 129 -17.81 -20.32 -6.56
CA LYS A 129 -18.07 -18.93 -6.15
C LYS A 129 -18.49 -18.87 -4.68
N PRO A 130 -17.92 -17.95 -3.88
CA PRO A 130 -18.46 -17.65 -2.56
C PRO A 130 -19.84 -17.01 -2.70
N THR A 131 -20.71 -17.27 -1.72
CA THR A 131 -21.98 -16.55 -1.59
C THR A 131 -21.73 -15.12 -1.11
N ILE A 132 -22.71 -14.24 -1.32
CA ILE A 132 -22.64 -12.85 -0.83
C ILE A 132 -22.48 -12.81 0.70
N ASP A 133 -23.15 -13.71 1.42
CA ASP A 133 -23.12 -13.75 2.88
C ASP A 133 -21.76 -14.25 3.39
N GLU A 134 -21.19 -15.29 2.76
CA GLU A 134 -19.82 -15.76 3.06
C GLU A 134 -18.79 -14.65 2.83
N LEU A 135 -18.88 -13.94 1.69
CA LEU A 135 -17.97 -12.84 1.39
C LEU A 135 -18.10 -11.71 2.41
N LYS A 136 -19.32 -11.28 2.75
CA LYS A 136 -19.56 -10.23 3.75
C LYS A 136 -19.02 -10.59 5.12
N GLN A 137 -19.25 -11.83 5.56
CA GLN A 137 -18.73 -12.32 6.84
C GLN A 137 -17.20 -12.33 6.82
N LYS A 138 -16.59 -12.78 5.71
CA LYS A 138 -15.14 -12.79 5.56
C LYS A 138 -14.56 -11.39 5.59
N ILE A 139 -15.12 -10.44 4.83
CA ILE A 139 -14.70 -9.03 4.87
C ILE A 139 -14.71 -8.51 6.31
N LYS A 140 -15.83 -8.69 7.04
CA LYS A 140 -15.92 -8.24 8.44
C LYS A 140 -14.83 -8.85 9.32
N ALA A 141 -14.48 -10.12 9.10
CA ALA A 141 -13.49 -10.83 9.92
C ALA A 141 -12.05 -10.38 9.68
N VAL A 142 -11.69 -9.90 8.47
CA VAL A 142 -10.29 -9.57 8.11
C VAL A 142 -10.06 -8.09 7.80
N HIS A 143 -11.11 -7.28 7.68
CA HIS A 143 -10.99 -5.88 7.25
C HIS A 143 -10.09 -5.06 8.16
N GLU A 144 -10.24 -5.21 9.48
CA GLU A 144 -9.43 -4.49 10.45
C GLU A 144 -7.93 -4.82 10.30
N ASP A 145 -7.60 -6.11 10.18
CA ASP A 145 -6.23 -6.57 10.00
C ASP A 145 -5.62 -6.02 8.69
N ILE A 146 -6.36 -6.11 7.57
CA ILE A 146 -5.91 -5.62 6.26
C ILE A 146 -5.63 -4.11 6.30
N VAL A 147 -6.55 -3.33 6.89
CA VAL A 147 -6.43 -1.87 6.97
C VAL A 147 -5.26 -1.50 7.89
N LYS A 148 -5.20 -2.05 9.11
CA LYS A 148 -4.11 -1.77 10.07
C LYS A 148 -2.75 -2.08 9.47
N HIS A 149 -2.62 -3.24 8.84
CA HIS A 149 -1.39 -3.66 8.18
C HIS A 149 -0.98 -2.71 7.05
N SER A 150 -1.91 -2.37 6.15
CA SER A 150 -1.64 -1.49 5.01
C SER A 150 -1.18 -0.10 5.47
N VAL A 151 -1.83 0.47 6.48
CA VAL A 151 -1.44 1.77 7.04
C VAL A 151 -0.06 1.68 7.69
N ARG A 152 0.20 0.66 8.51
CA ARG A 152 1.52 0.46 9.14
C ARG A 152 2.64 0.34 8.10
N LYS A 153 2.44 -0.44 7.04
CA LYS A 153 3.44 -0.59 5.97
C LYS A 153 3.69 0.71 5.21
N GLU A 154 2.63 1.47 4.94
CA GLU A 154 2.77 2.75 4.27
C GLU A 154 3.51 3.78 5.14
N LEU A 155 3.23 3.83 6.44
CA LEU A 155 4.00 4.66 7.37
C LEU A 155 5.49 4.30 7.37
N LEU A 156 5.82 3.01 7.49
CA LEU A 156 7.22 2.56 7.43
C LEU A 156 7.91 2.91 6.10
N ARG A 157 7.17 2.84 4.98
CA ARG A 157 7.69 3.23 3.67
C ARG A 157 7.97 4.73 3.62
N LEU A 158 7.05 5.54 4.13
CA LEU A 158 7.19 6.99 4.19
C LEU A 158 8.36 7.38 5.11
N ASP A 159 8.49 6.75 6.28
CA ASP A 159 9.62 7.00 7.19
C ASP A 159 10.96 6.67 6.52
N LYS A 160 11.05 5.55 5.80
CA LYS A 160 12.25 5.22 5.00
C LYS A 160 12.51 6.21 3.85
N LEU A 161 11.48 6.83 3.29
CA LEU A 161 11.65 7.89 2.29
C LEU A 161 12.17 9.16 2.95
N ILE A 162 11.71 9.46 4.16
CA ILE A 162 12.15 10.59 4.97
C ILE A 162 13.60 10.42 5.38
N GLU A 163 13.97 9.27 5.95
CA GLU A 163 15.36 8.99 6.33
C GLU A 163 16.29 9.04 5.12
N ARG A 164 15.89 8.45 3.98
CA ARG A 164 16.70 8.58 2.74
C ARG A 164 16.80 10.02 2.25
N ALA A 165 15.76 10.83 2.39
CA ALA A 165 15.80 12.25 2.05
C ALA A 165 16.69 13.04 3.02
N ASN A 166 16.69 12.70 4.30
CA ASN A 166 17.56 13.28 5.33
C ASN A 166 19.03 12.87 5.09
N GLU A 167 19.32 11.57 4.95
CA GLU A 167 20.65 11.02 4.69
C GLU A 167 21.24 11.49 3.36
N LYS A 168 20.45 11.55 2.28
CA LYS A 168 20.92 12.11 0.99
C LYS A 168 20.94 13.64 0.99
N GLY A 169 20.12 14.28 1.83
CA GLY A 169 20.19 15.71 2.11
C GLY A 169 21.51 16.08 2.80
N TRP A 170 21.98 15.20 3.70
CA TRP A 170 23.24 15.34 4.44
C TRP A 170 24.46 14.83 3.65
N ARG A 171 24.36 13.75 2.85
CA ARG A 171 25.49 13.23 2.03
C ARG A 171 25.80 14.04 0.77
N LYS A 172 24.95 15.01 0.40
CA LYS A 172 25.35 16.03 -0.59
C LYS A 172 26.21 17.14 0.01
N GLU A 173 26.37 17.16 1.34
CA GLU A 173 27.39 17.95 2.01
C GLU A 173 28.61 17.03 2.18
N TYR A 174 29.72 17.39 1.50
CA TYR A 174 31.06 16.78 1.46
C TYR A 174 31.36 15.67 0.41
N PRO A 175 32.33 15.88 -0.52
CA PRO A 175 32.84 17.14 -1.08
C PRO A 175 32.87 17.11 -2.62
N TYR A 176 32.31 18.12 -3.29
CA TYR A 176 32.86 18.55 -4.56
C TYR A 176 33.35 19.98 -4.35
N VAL A 177 34.57 20.06 -3.82
CA VAL A 177 35.45 21.17 -4.18
C VAL A 177 35.73 20.93 -5.66
N VAL A 178 34.97 21.59 -6.53
CA VAL A 178 35.37 21.74 -7.92
C VAL A 178 36.17 23.03 -7.90
N ASP A 179 37.49 22.89 -7.92
CA ASP A 179 38.35 23.95 -8.42
C ASP A 179 37.78 24.34 -9.79
N ILE A 180 37.34 25.58 -9.89
CA ILE A 180 36.82 26.15 -11.13
C ILE A 180 38.03 26.34 -12.03
N ASP A 181 38.34 25.35 -12.84
CA ASP A 181 39.09 25.60 -14.06
C ASP A 181 38.09 26.19 -15.07
N GLU A 182 38.18 27.51 -15.23
CA GLU A 182 37.68 28.24 -16.38
C GLU A 182 38.30 27.60 -17.64
N ASP A 183 37.52 26.82 -18.37
CA ASP A 183 37.60 26.57 -19.83
C ASP A 183 37.23 25.12 -20.17
N SER A 184 35.99 24.87 -20.59
CA SER A 184 35.70 24.03 -21.77
C SER A 184 34.19 23.91 -22.04
N ASP A 185 33.86 23.89 -23.32
CA ASP A 185 32.55 24.05 -23.92
C ASP A 185 31.54 22.89 -23.74
N GLU A 186 30.27 23.28 -23.81
CA GLU A 186 29.12 22.61 -24.43
C GLU A 186 29.06 21.06 -24.43
N ASP A 187 28.29 20.50 -23.48
CA ASP A 187 27.18 19.55 -23.75
C ASP A 187 26.71 18.90 -22.44
N THR A 188 25.51 19.24 -21.95
CA THR A 188 24.92 18.48 -20.83
C THR A 188 23.40 18.35 -20.95
N ALA A 189 22.97 17.48 -21.87
CA ALA A 189 21.60 16.95 -21.89
C ALA A 189 21.32 15.96 -20.73
N ASN A 190 22.33 15.56 -19.94
CA ASN A 190 22.20 14.57 -18.85
C ASN A 190 21.78 15.14 -17.48
N GLY A 191 21.72 16.47 -17.30
CA GLY A 191 21.31 17.08 -16.02
C GLY A 191 19.80 17.07 -15.75
N ASN A 192 18.99 17.03 -16.81
CA ASN A 192 17.54 17.29 -16.71
C ASN A 192 16.67 16.09 -16.32
N LEU A 193 17.20 14.86 -16.33
CA LEU A 193 16.43 13.65 -15.99
C LEU A 193 16.40 13.32 -14.49
N VAL A 194 17.31 13.89 -13.69
CA VAL A 194 17.42 13.59 -12.24
C VAL A 194 16.52 14.50 -11.37
N LEU A 195 16.00 15.61 -11.93
CA LEU A 195 15.28 16.63 -11.16
C LEU A 195 13.75 16.44 -11.13
N LYS A 196 13.18 15.56 -11.95
CA LYS A 196 11.70 15.47 -12.11
C LYS A 196 10.96 14.68 -11.02
N ASN A 197 11.65 13.99 -10.10
CA ASN A 197 11.01 13.08 -9.14
C ASN A 197 11.16 13.46 -7.65
N GLN A 198 11.32 14.75 -7.32
CA GLN A 198 11.27 15.19 -5.93
C GLN A 198 9.84 15.62 -5.55
N GLU A 199 9.18 14.83 -4.71
CA GLU A 199 7.84 15.14 -4.18
C GLU A 199 7.81 16.52 -3.51
N LYS A 200 6.88 17.39 -3.95
CA LYS A 200 6.63 18.71 -3.38
C LYS A 200 5.74 18.55 -2.15
N ILE A 201 6.34 18.44 -0.97
CA ILE A 201 5.62 18.20 0.31
C ILE A 201 6.04 19.12 1.44
N TRP A 202 7.06 19.96 1.24
CA TRP A 202 7.66 20.79 2.27
C TRP A 202 7.12 22.21 2.22
N ASN A 203 6.76 22.75 3.37
CA ASN A 203 6.35 24.14 3.52
C ASN A 203 7.31 24.84 4.50
N TYR A 204 7.40 26.15 4.37
CA TYR A 204 8.08 27.02 5.32
C TYR A 204 7.21 28.22 5.67
N MET A 205 7.60 28.95 6.72
CA MET A 205 6.98 30.22 7.09
C MET A 205 7.95 31.34 6.73
N ASP A 206 7.51 32.31 5.92
CA ASP A 206 8.33 33.48 5.61
C ASP A 206 8.37 34.48 6.80
N PRO A 207 9.29 35.47 6.78
CA PRO A 207 9.37 36.47 7.85
C PRO A 207 8.11 37.32 8.04
N SER A 208 7.19 37.30 7.07
CA SER A 208 5.87 37.95 7.19
C SER A 208 4.83 37.05 7.85
N GLY A 209 5.21 35.84 8.27
CA GLY A 209 4.34 34.86 8.93
C GLY A 209 3.49 34.04 7.96
N ASN A 210 3.71 34.14 6.65
CA ASN A 210 2.91 33.40 5.67
C ASN A 210 3.53 32.04 5.36
N VAL A 211 2.67 31.05 5.18
CA VAL A 211 3.09 29.71 4.77
C VAL A 211 3.35 29.68 3.27
N GLN A 212 4.53 29.21 2.90
CA GLN A 212 4.99 29.09 1.53
C GLN A 212 5.27 27.61 1.20
N GLY A 213 4.68 27.10 0.12
CA GLY A 213 4.80 25.70 -0.29
C GLY A 213 3.57 25.16 -1.02
N PRO A 214 3.57 23.86 -1.37
CA PRO A 214 4.64 22.91 -1.11
C PRO A 214 5.78 22.97 -2.14
N PHE A 215 7.02 22.88 -1.66
CA PHE A 215 8.24 22.80 -2.46
C PHE A 215 8.92 21.44 -2.30
N CYS A 216 9.83 21.12 -3.23
CA CYS A 216 10.76 20.03 -3.00
C CYS A 216 11.89 20.50 -2.08
N LEU A 217 12.49 19.55 -1.35
CA LEU A 217 13.58 19.87 -0.42
C LEU A 217 14.80 20.46 -1.14
N GLY A 218 15.04 20.09 -2.40
CA GLY A 218 16.12 20.65 -3.22
C GLY A 218 15.98 22.16 -3.44
N THR A 219 14.77 22.66 -3.69
CA THR A 219 14.50 24.10 -3.85
C THR A 219 14.72 24.85 -2.54
N LEU A 220 14.22 24.31 -1.41
CA LEU A 220 14.39 24.95 -0.11
C LEU A 220 15.85 24.98 0.33
N LYS A 221 16.64 23.95 -0.01
CA LYS A 221 18.08 23.94 0.26
C LYS A 221 18.82 25.02 -0.53
N TYR A 222 18.58 25.11 -1.84
CA TYR A 222 19.17 26.18 -2.66
C TYR A 222 18.90 27.57 -2.09
N TRP A 223 17.66 27.82 -1.66
CA TRP A 223 17.33 29.12 -1.07
C TRP A 223 18.00 29.39 0.28
N LYS A 224 18.22 28.34 1.09
CA LYS A 224 18.99 28.46 2.32
C LYS A 224 20.45 28.81 2.04
N ASP A 225 21.07 28.12 1.07
CA ASP A 225 22.49 28.24 0.75
C ASP A 225 22.82 29.62 0.14
N GLU A 226 21.89 30.20 -0.63
CA GLU A 226 21.99 31.57 -1.18
C GLU A 226 21.65 32.67 -0.15
N GLY A 227 21.33 32.30 1.10
CA GLY A 227 21.05 33.25 2.16
C GLY A 227 19.67 33.90 2.09
N PHE A 228 18.69 33.28 1.43
CA PHE A 228 17.30 33.77 1.41
C PHE A 228 16.53 33.46 2.71
N PHE A 229 17.12 32.71 3.66
CA PHE A 229 16.48 32.31 4.90
C PHE A 229 17.31 32.69 6.13
N ASP A 230 16.62 33.11 7.19
CA ASP A 230 17.21 33.42 8.50
C ASP A 230 17.67 32.14 9.24
N GLU A 231 18.55 32.29 10.25
CA GLU A 231 19.13 31.15 10.99
C GLU A 231 18.08 30.27 11.70
N ASP A 232 16.94 30.83 12.08
CA ASP A 232 15.85 30.17 12.78
C ASP A 232 14.76 29.61 11.84
N PHE A 233 14.99 29.65 10.53
CA PHE A 233 14.10 29.14 9.50
C PHE A 233 13.64 27.69 9.75
N ARG A 234 12.33 27.48 9.73
CA ARG A 234 11.70 26.17 9.98
C ARG A 234 10.90 25.69 8.79
N ILE A 235 11.05 24.40 8.50
CA ILE A 235 10.28 23.69 7.48
C ILE A 235 9.47 22.56 8.11
N TRP A 236 8.30 22.26 7.53
CA TRP A 236 7.47 21.12 7.94
C TRP A 236 6.78 20.47 6.74
N LYS A 237 6.30 19.25 6.95
CA LYS A 237 5.58 18.49 5.92
C LYS A 237 4.11 18.89 5.87
N SER A 238 3.49 18.83 4.70
CA SER A 238 2.08 19.19 4.53
C SER A 238 1.13 18.39 5.42
N GLN A 239 -0.01 19.00 5.77
CA GLN A 239 -1.07 18.44 6.62
C GLN A 239 -1.57 17.05 6.21
N LYS A 240 -1.37 16.63 4.95
CA LYS A 240 -1.73 15.28 4.49
C LYS A 240 -1.00 14.17 5.27
N TYR A 241 0.25 14.40 5.67
CA TYR A 241 1.04 13.44 6.44
C TYR A 241 0.62 13.40 7.92
N GLU A 242 0.33 14.57 8.51
CA GLU A 242 -0.21 14.65 9.88
C GLU A 242 -1.61 14.04 9.98
N GLN A 243 -2.45 14.20 8.96
CA GLN A 243 -3.77 13.56 8.88
C GLN A 243 -3.65 12.02 8.80
N LEU A 244 -2.75 11.48 7.97
CA LEU A 244 -2.52 10.03 7.90
C LEU A 244 -2.00 9.47 9.22
N ARG A 245 -1.08 10.19 9.88
CA ARG A 245 -0.55 9.84 11.19
C ARG A 245 -1.63 9.88 12.27
N TYR A 246 -2.48 10.90 12.28
CA TYR A 246 -3.61 11.03 13.20
C TYR A 246 -4.65 9.90 13.00
N ILE A 247 -5.02 9.62 11.76
CA ILE A 247 -5.94 8.53 11.41
C ILE A 247 -5.38 7.18 11.88
N TYR A 248 -4.07 6.95 11.70
CA TYR A 248 -3.41 5.74 12.21
C TYR A 248 -3.52 5.60 13.73
N TYR A 249 -3.22 6.65 14.49
CA TYR A 249 -3.33 6.61 15.95
C TYR A 249 -4.78 6.37 16.40
N LYS A 250 -5.77 6.98 15.74
CA LYS A 250 -7.19 6.75 16.06
C LYS A 250 -7.70 5.36 15.68
N ILE A 251 -7.16 4.74 14.64
CA ILE A 251 -7.42 3.33 14.30
C ILE A 251 -6.79 2.39 15.34
N LEU A 252 -5.60 2.72 15.86
CA LEU A 252 -4.92 1.93 16.90
C LEU A 252 -5.60 2.03 18.27
N GLU A 253 -6.14 3.21 18.62
CA GLU A 253 -6.90 3.45 19.85
C GLU A 253 -8.32 2.83 19.82
N GLY A 254 -8.72 2.23 18.69
CA GLY A 254 -10.06 1.64 18.54
C GLY A 254 -11.19 2.67 18.44
N GLU A 255 -10.87 3.96 18.27
CA GLU A 255 -11.83 5.06 18.23
C GLU A 255 -12.48 5.24 16.84
N LEU A 256 -11.91 4.61 15.80
CA LEU A 256 -12.39 4.71 14.42
C LEU A 256 -12.90 3.35 13.92
N ILE A 257 -13.89 2.80 14.64
CA ILE A 257 -14.64 1.62 14.20
C ILE A 257 -15.73 2.11 13.23
N ALA A 258 -15.59 1.70 11.97
CA ALA A 258 -16.48 1.95 10.82
C ALA A 258 -16.29 3.27 10.07
N LEU A 259 -15.26 3.35 9.22
CA LEU A 259 -15.33 4.18 8.01
C LEU A 259 -14.84 3.38 6.81
N LYS A 260 -15.65 3.33 5.76
CA LYS A 260 -15.18 2.86 4.46
C LYS A 260 -14.12 3.85 3.98
N PHE A 261 -13.14 3.37 3.20
CA PHE A 261 -12.11 4.22 2.59
C PHE A 261 -12.70 5.44 1.85
N GLU A 262 -13.93 5.33 1.32
CA GLU A 262 -14.65 6.43 0.69
C GLU A 262 -15.24 7.47 1.66
N ASP A 263 -15.50 7.10 2.91
CA ASP A 263 -15.90 8.06 3.93
C ASP A 263 -14.68 8.85 4.43
N LEU A 264 -13.46 8.30 4.32
CA LEU A 264 -12.20 9.03 4.50
C LEU A 264 -12.01 10.09 3.39
N LYS A 265 -12.29 9.73 2.13
CA LYS A 265 -12.28 10.70 1.02
C LYS A 265 -13.39 11.74 1.14
N ARG A 266 -14.57 11.36 1.66
CA ARG A 266 -15.68 12.29 1.91
C ARG A 266 -15.40 13.22 3.08
N ALA A 267 -14.76 12.74 4.14
CA ALA A 267 -14.30 13.56 5.27
C ALA A 267 -13.19 14.53 4.83
N GLN A 268 -12.27 14.09 3.97
CA GLN A 268 -11.28 14.95 3.33
C GLN A 268 -11.95 16.04 2.47
N LYS A 269 -12.95 15.68 1.67
CA LYS A 269 -13.74 16.62 0.84
C LYS A 269 -14.61 17.58 1.68
N SER A 270 -15.15 17.10 2.79
CA SER A 270 -15.94 17.89 3.75
C SER A 270 -15.07 18.92 4.45
N PHE A 271 -13.90 18.51 4.93
CA PHE A 271 -12.95 19.37 5.63
C PHE A 271 -12.42 20.50 4.72
N ILE A 272 -12.20 20.20 3.44
CA ILE A 272 -11.84 21.18 2.40
C ILE A 272 -12.97 22.21 2.18
N ASN A 273 -14.24 21.82 2.32
CA ASN A 273 -15.38 22.71 2.09
C ASN A 273 -15.73 23.60 3.29
N THR A 274 -15.43 23.19 4.52
CA THR A 274 -15.76 23.94 5.75
C THR A 274 -14.75 25.02 6.14
N HIS A 275 -13.58 25.07 5.51
CA HIS A 275 -12.60 26.14 5.74
C HIS A 275 -12.47 27.01 4.50
N HIS A 276 -13.44 27.94 4.40
CA HIS A 276 -13.40 29.06 3.47
C HIS A 276 -12.15 29.91 3.70
N SER A 277 -11.10 29.69 2.91
CA SER A 277 -10.15 30.75 2.58
C SER A 277 -9.91 30.76 1.08
N SER A 278 -10.11 31.95 0.51
CA SER A 278 -10.36 32.27 -0.90
C SER A 278 -9.23 31.91 -1.89
N SER A 279 -8.17 31.25 -1.43
CA SER A 279 -6.99 30.88 -2.23
C SER A 279 -7.08 29.47 -2.82
N ILE A 280 -8.00 28.62 -2.35
CA ILE A 280 -8.11 27.21 -2.76
C ILE A 280 -8.86 27.03 -4.10
N ILE A 281 -9.75 27.97 -4.46
CA ILE A 281 -10.63 27.84 -5.64
C ILE A 281 -9.84 27.88 -6.96
N LYS A 282 -8.66 28.51 -7.00
CA LYS A 282 -7.85 28.56 -8.23
C LYS A 282 -6.98 27.33 -8.46
N PHE A 283 -6.79 26.46 -7.45
CA PHE A 283 -5.92 25.28 -7.57
C PHE A 283 -6.65 24.00 -8.00
N ALA A 284 -7.97 23.90 -7.77
CA ALA A 284 -8.73 22.72 -8.17
C ALA A 284 -8.98 22.61 -9.68
N ALA A 285 -8.94 23.73 -10.42
CA ALA A 285 -9.18 23.76 -11.88
C ALA A 285 -7.99 23.30 -12.73
N VAL A 286 -6.78 23.24 -12.17
CA VAL A 286 -5.56 22.88 -12.92
C VAL A 286 -5.18 21.41 -12.77
N ILE A 287 -5.75 20.70 -11.79
CA ILE A 287 -5.40 19.29 -11.53
C ILE A 287 -6.43 18.31 -12.11
N TRP A 288 -7.64 18.76 -12.49
CA TRP A 288 -8.70 17.91 -13.07
C TRP A 288 -9.22 18.45 -14.42
N GLY A 289 -8.30 18.89 -15.27
CA GLY A 289 -8.47 18.93 -16.73
C GLY A 289 -7.70 17.79 -17.35
#